data_AF-A0A2W5UN55-F1
#
_entry.id   AF-A0A2W5UN55-F1
#
_cell.length_a   1.000
_cell.length_b   1.000
_cell.length_c   1.000
_cell.angle_alpha   90.00
_cell.angle_beta   90.00
_cell.angle_gamma   90.00
#
_symmetry.space_group_name_H-M   'P 1'
#
loop_
_entity.id
_entity.type
_entity.pdbx_description
1 polymer ?
#
loop_
_entity_poly.entity_id
_entity_poly.type
_entity_poly.pdbx_seq_one_letter_code
_entity_poly.pdbx_strand_id
1 'polypeptide(L)'
;MASKGKWSPSVVEAVSGEAQALFEEFKAQLEPRLAAGLIDGLRADTAEFLGKRVEAGNALDTLKTATKEQNAAIAEALRLLRPARASVNARTEKNKSAAFGVSKAINADKVTSVLGALEAFLQGAAKYPEVVRGAGLLTAELDTLRALAASLASADQAQEKQKHARKIPTANRNAVQARIESAVAAISHAGQIAFAAKPDTAARFADLVPSGPKRAAKKRPADG
;
A
#
# COMPACT_ATOMS: atom_id res chain seq x y z
N MET A 1 1.05 -17.26 9.90
CA MET A 1 1.55 -16.07 9.18
C MET A 1 1.79 -16.46 7.74
N ALA A 2 1.25 -15.73 6.76
CA ALA A 2 1.44 -16.06 5.35
C ALA A 2 2.93 -15.88 4.97
N SER A 3 3.56 -16.96 4.47
CA SER A 3 4.93 -16.92 3.98
C SER A 3 5.04 -15.87 2.87
N LYS A 4 6.07 -15.02 2.92
CA LYS A 4 6.42 -14.16 1.80
C LYS A 4 6.79 -15.07 0.61
N GLY A 5 6.24 -14.78 -0.58
CA GLY A 5 6.55 -15.55 -1.78
C GLY A 5 8.05 -15.51 -2.08
N LYS A 6 8.59 -16.64 -2.54
CA LYS A 6 10.04 -16.83 -2.77
C LYS A 6 10.49 -16.15 -4.06
N TRP A 7 9.59 -16.00 -5.03
CA TRP A 7 9.90 -15.47 -6.34
C TRP A 7 9.46 -14.01 -6.50
N SER A 8 10.12 -13.27 -7.39
CA SER A 8 9.62 -11.95 -7.78
C SER A 8 8.34 -12.10 -8.62
N PRO A 9 7.45 -11.09 -8.67
CA PRO A 9 6.23 -11.18 -9.48
C PRO A 9 6.46 -11.47 -10.97
N SER A 10 7.55 -10.96 -11.55
CA SER A 10 7.93 -11.24 -12.94
C SER A 10 8.38 -12.69 -13.15
N VAL A 11 9.07 -13.27 -12.15
CA VAL A 11 9.46 -14.68 -12.18
C VAL A 11 8.25 -15.58 -12.03
N VAL A 12 7.30 -15.25 -11.14
CA VAL A 12 6.03 -16.00 -11.00
C VAL A 12 5.26 -16.02 -12.32
N GLU A 13 5.16 -14.89 -12.99
CA GLU A 13 4.49 -14.77 -14.30
C GLU A 13 5.17 -15.63 -15.37
N ALA A 14 6.49 -15.48 -15.55
CA ALA A 14 7.24 -16.23 -16.54
C ALA A 14 7.17 -17.74 -16.29
N VAL A 15 7.47 -18.16 -15.06
CA VAL A 15 7.55 -19.57 -14.68
C VAL A 15 6.18 -20.25 -14.69
N SER A 16 5.11 -19.56 -14.28
CA SER A 16 3.77 -20.14 -14.33
C SER A 16 3.27 -20.31 -15.77
N GLY A 17 3.62 -19.40 -16.68
CA GLY A 17 3.35 -19.55 -18.11
C GLY A 17 4.12 -20.71 -18.73
N GLU A 18 5.42 -20.82 -18.42
CA GLU A 18 6.28 -21.91 -18.90
C GLU A 18 5.83 -23.28 -18.38
N ALA A 19 5.45 -23.37 -17.09
CA ALA A 19 4.93 -24.60 -16.49
C ALA A 19 3.61 -25.05 -17.14
N GLN A 20 2.73 -24.11 -17.50
CA GLN A 20 1.49 -24.42 -18.23
C GLN A 20 1.80 -24.91 -19.65
N ALA A 21 2.74 -24.27 -20.36
CA ALA A 21 3.13 -24.68 -21.70
C ALA A 21 3.75 -26.10 -21.71
N LEU A 22 4.67 -26.38 -20.77
CA LEU A 22 5.26 -27.70 -20.61
C LEU A 22 4.24 -28.76 -20.21
N PHE A 23 3.26 -28.40 -19.38
CA PHE A 23 2.18 -29.33 -19.03
C PHE A 23 1.36 -29.71 -20.27
N GLU A 24 0.97 -28.75 -21.11
CA GLU A 24 0.19 -29.03 -22.32
C GLU A 24 0.99 -29.86 -23.35
N GLU A 25 2.29 -29.58 -23.50
CA GLU A 25 3.18 -30.35 -24.39
C GLU A 25 3.27 -31.83 -23.97
N PHE A 26 3.29 -32.10 -22.66
CA PHE A 26 3.51 -33.43 -22.09
C PHE A 26 2.32 -33.96 -21.28
N LYS A 27 1.11 -33.53 -21.65
CA LYS A 27 -0.11 -33.76 -20.87
C LYS A 27 -0.33 -35.23 -20.53
N ALA A 28 -0.26 -36.10 -21.53
CA ALA A 28 -0.52 -37.53 -21.37
C ALA A 28 0.42 -38.20 -20.34
N GLN A 29 1.65 -37.69 -20.20
CA GLN A 29 2.64 -38.20 -19.27
C GLN A 29 2.51 -37.57 -17.88
N LEU A 30 2.03 -36.33 -17.78
CA LEU A 30 1.99 -35.58 -16.51
C LEU A 30 0.65 -35.69 -15.77
N GLU A 31 -0.46 -35.71 -16.51
CA GLU A 31 -1.81 -35.74 -15.95
C GLU A 31 -2.04 -36.84 -14.90
N PRO A 32 -1.64 -38.12 -15.10
CA PRO A 32 -1.84 -39.16 -14.08
C PRO A 32 -0.93 -39.02 -12.84
N ARG A 33 0.08 -38.14 -12.89
CA ARG A 33 1.06 -37.91 -11.81
C ARG A 33 0.74 -36.68 -10.98
N LEU A 34 -0.19 -35.85 -11.43
CA LEU A 34 -0.58 -34.60 -10.77
C LEU A 34 -1.95 -34.77 -10.11
N ALA A 35 -2.18 -33.97 -9.07
CA ALA A 35 -3.50 -33.92 -8.45
C ALA A 35 -4.54 -33.39 -9.46
N ALA A 36 -5.75 -33.96 -9.42
CA ALA A 36 -6.85 -33.50 -10.26
C ALA A 36 -7.11 -32.01 -10.06
N GLY A 37 -7.28 -31.27 -11.16
CA GLY A 37 -7.55 -29.83 -11.15
C GLY A 37 -6.34 -28.94 -10.82
N LEU A 38 -5.12 -29.48 -10.67
CA LEU A 38 -3.93 -28.69 -10.37
C LEU A 38 -3.64 -27.63 -11.43
N ILE A 39 -3.82 -27.96 -12.71
CA ILE A 39 -3.53 -27.07 -13.84
C ILE A 39 -4.59 -25.98 -14.00
N ASP A 40 -5.86 -26.33 -13.82
CA ASP A 40 -6.94 -25.35 -13.80
C ASP A 40 -6.81 -24.40 -12.62
N GLY A 41 -6.41 -24.93 -11.45
CA GLY A 41 -6.06 -24.14 -10.28
C GLY A 41 -4.88 -23.20 -10.53
N LEU A 42 -3.79 -23.68 -11.16
CA LEU A 42 -2.64 -22.85 -11.53
C LEU A 42 -3.05 -21.72 -12.49
N ARG A 43 -3.88 -21.99 -13.50
CA ARG A 43 -4.40 -20.97 -14.43
C ARG A 43 -5.21 -19.90 -13.70
N ALA A 44 -6.14 -20.32 -12.86
CA ALA A 44 -6.99 -19.42 -12.08
C ALA A 44 -6.15 -18.56 -11.14
N ASP A 45 -5.20 -19.17 -10.41
CA ASP A 45 -4.30 -18.46 -9.50
C ASP A 45 -3.38 -17.48 -10.24
N THR A 46 -2.83 -17.84 -11.41
CA THR A 46 -2.02 -16.93 -12.24
C THR A 46 -2.85 -15.73 -12.72
N ALA A 47 -4.07 -15.96 -13.22
CA ALA A 47 -4.96 -14.88 -13.65
C ALA A 47 -5.31 -13.95 -12.47
N GLU A 48 -5.63 -14.52 -11.30
CA GLU A 48 -5.90 -13.75 -10.08
C GLU A 48 -4.67 -12.94 -9.62
N PHE A 49 -3.47 -13.52 -9.69
CA PHE A 49 -2.23 -12.85 -9.32
C PHE A 49 -1.91 -11.66 -10.23
N LEU A 50 -2.10 -11.81 -11.55
CA LEU A 50 -1.87 -10.76 -12.53
C LEU A 50 -2.93 -9.65 -12.45
N GLY A 51 -4.21 -10.01 -12.30
CA GLY A 51 -5.30 -9.04 -12.12
C GLY A 51 -5.04 -8.11 -10.92
N LYS A 52 -4.61 -8.68 -9.79
CA LYS A 52 -4.25 -7.91 -8.59
C LYS A 52 -3.06 -6.97 -8.76
N ARG A 53 -2.16 -7.21 -9.74
CA ARG A 53 -1.06 -6.28 -10.04
C ARG A 53 -1.56 -5.00 -10.72
N VAL A 54 -2.50 -5.13 -11.65
CA VAL A 54 -3.11 -4.00 -12.33
C VAL A 54 -3.86 -3.13 -11.33
N GLU A 55 -4.65 -3.75 -10.46
CA GLU A 55 -5.37 -3.05 -9.37
C GLU A 55 -4.41 -2.31 -8.42
N ALA A 56 -3.28 -2.92 -8.06
CA ALA A 56 -2.28 -2.29 -7.21
C ALA A 56 -1.63 -1.06 -7.87
N GLY A 57 -1.44 -1.07 -9.18
CA GLY A 57 -0.96 0.08 -9.95
C GLY A 57 -1.94 1.26 -9.87
N ASN A 58 -3.22 1.01 -10.16
CA ASN A 58 -4.27 2.03 -10.11
C ASN A 58 -4.45 2.61 -8.69
N ALA A 59 -4.35 1.76 -7.66
CA ALA A 59 -4.41 2.17 -6.27
C ALA A 59 -3.24 3.08 -5.87
N LEU A 60 -2.05 2.87 -6.43
CA LEU A 60 -0.87 3.70 -6.16
C LEU A 60 -1.04 5.12 -6.72
N ASP A 61 -1.55 5.24 -7.94
CA ASP A 61 -1.75 6.56 -8.55
C ASP A 61 -2.89 7.33 -7.88
N THR A 62 -3.96 6.62 -7.51
CA THR A 62 -5.03 7.19 -6.66
C THR A 62 -4.47 7.73 -5.34
N LEU A 63 -3.56 6.99 -4.70
CA LEU A 63 -2.91 7.44 -3.46
C LEU A 63 -2.06 8.70 -3.68
N LYS A 64 -1.26 8.74 -4.74
CA LYS A 64 -0.41 9.92 -5.04
C LYS A 64 -1.27 11.17 -5.22
N THR A 65 -2.38 11.06 -5.94
CA THR A 65 -3.34 12.15 -6.12
C THR A 65 -3.93 12.58 -4.78
N ALA A 66 -4.45 11.63 -3.98
CA ALA A 66 -5.01 11.92 -2.66
C ALA A 66 -4.00 12.60 -1.71
N THR A 67 -2.73 12.17 -1.72
CA THR A 67 -1.67 12.81 -0.93
C THR A 67 -1.37 14.24 -1.40
N LYS A 68 -1.36 14.50 -2.71
CA LYS A 68 -1.19 15.86 -3.23
C LYS A 68 -2.34 16.77 -2.81
N GLU A 69 -3.57 16.29 -2.92
CA GLU A 69 -4.77 17.05 -2.50
C GLU A 69 -4.77 17.35 -1.00
N GLN A 70 -4.42 16.36 -0.16
CA GLN A 70 -4.30 16.55 1.28
C GLN A 70 -3.23 17.60 1.63
N ASN A 71 -2.07 17.56 0.97
CA ASN A 71 -1.01 18.55 1.18
C ASN A 71 -1.46 19.96 0.75
N ALA A 72 -2.20 20.08 -0.35
CA ALA A 72 -2.76 21.36 -0.78
C ALA A 72 -3.78 21.90 0.25
N ALA A 73 -4.67 21.03 0.76
CA ALA A 73 -5.63 21.41 1.80
C ALA A 73 -4.94 21.83 3.12
N ILE A 74 -3.86 21.15 3.52
CA ILE A 74 -3.04 21.55 4.67
C ILE A 74 -2.43 22.93 4.44
N ALA A 75 -1.81 23.16 3.27
CA ALA A 75 -1.18 24.43 2.96
C ALA A 75 -2.19 25.58 3.01
N GLU A 76 -3.37 25.38 2.43
CA GLU A 76 -4.46 26.36 2.44
C GLU A 76 -5.01 26.60 3.85
N ALA A 77 -5.20 25.54 4.64
CA ALA A 77 -5.61 25.66 6.04
C ALA A 77 -4.61 26.48 6.86
N LEU A 78 -3.31 26.23 6.69
CA LEU A 78 -2.26 26.97 7.40
C LEU A 78 -2.15 28.42 6.92
N ARG A 79 -2.37 28.67 5.62
CA ARG A 79 -2.38 30.01 5.02
C ARG A 79 -3.44 30.90 5.68
N LEU A 80 -4.61 30.35 5.98
CA LEU A 80 -5.70 31.08 6.64
C LEU A 80 -5.59 31.08 8.17
N LEU A 81 -5.25 29.94 8.76
CA LEU A 81 -5.25 29.75 10.21
C LEU A 81 -4.15 30.55 10.92
N ARG A 82 -2.95 30.63 10.33
CA ARG A 82 -1.81 31.36 10.94
C ARG A 82 -2.10 32.85 11.14
N PRO A 83 -2.49 33.62 10.12
CA PRO A 83 -2.84 35.03 10.31
C PRO A 83 -4.07 35.19 11.21
N ALA A 84 -5.08 34.32 11.11
CA ALA A 84 -6.24 34.36 12.01
C ALA A 84 -5.84 34.21 13.49
N ARG A 85 -4.98 33.24 13.80
CA ARG A 85 -4.39 33.05 15.13
C ARG A 85 -3.57 34.25 15.59
N ALA A 86 -2.75 34.83 14.71
CA ALA A 86 -1.96 36.01 15.02
C ALA A 86 -2.84 37.22 15.35
N SER A 87 -3.88 37.48 14.55
CA SER A 87 -4.84 38.57 14.76
C SER A 87 -5.61 38.44 16.08
N VAL A 88 -6.05 37.23 16.41
CA VAL A 88 -6.71 36.95 17.70
C VAL A 88 -5.72 37.18 18.85
N ASN A 89 -4.51 36.66 18.77
CA ASN A 89 -3.50 36.80 19.83
C ASN A 89 -3.12 38.26 20.09
N ALA A 90 -3.07 39.09 19.04
CA ALA A 90 -2.72 40.51 19.16
C ALA A 90 -3.81 41.35 19.86
N ARG A 91 -5.06 40.87 19.88
CA ARG A 91 -6.23 41.66 20.30
C ARG A 91 -6.97 41.06 21.50
N THR A 92 -6.38 40.06 22.14
CA THR A 92 -7.04 39.28 23.19
C THR A 92 -6.10 39.02 24.36
N GLU A 93 -6.65 39.04 25.57
CA GLU A 93 -5.94 38.67 26.78
C GLU A 93 -5.48 37.20 26.73
N LYS A 94 -4.31 36.91 27.33
CA LYS A 94 -3.69 35.57 27.29
C LYS A 94 -4.64 34.41 27.68
N ASN A 95 -5.56 34.65 28.63
CA ASN A 95 -6.49 33.63 29.10
C ASN A 95 -7.55 33.25 28.05
N LYS A 96 -7.99 34.22 27.24
CA LYS A 96 -8.95 33.98 26.16
C LYS A 96 -8.25 33.47 24.89
N SER A 97 -7.01 33.87 24.66
CA SER A 97 -6.24 33.44 23.49
C SER A 97 -5.98 31.93 23.53
N ALA A 98 -5.71 31.34 24.70
CA ALA A 98 -5.53 29.88 24.85
C ALA A 98 -6.69 29.05 24.28
N ALA A 99 -7.93 29.54 24.34
CA ALA A 99 -9.10 28.85 23.81
C ALA A 99 -9.08 28.70 22.28
N PHE A 100 -8.34 29.56 21.57
CA PHE A 100 -8.14 29.49 20.11
C PHE A 100 -6.94 28.62 19.72
N GLY A 101 -6.31 27.95 20.70
CA GLY A 101 -5.15 27.10 20.47
C GLY A 101 -3.87 27.85 20.08
N VAL A 102 -3.78 29.18 20.31
CA VAL A 102 -2.62 29.99 19.87
C VAL A 102 -1.29 29.61 20.50
N SER A 103 -1.30 29.02 21.69
CA SER A 103 -0.09 28.52 22.36
C SER A 103 0.40 27.17 21.83
N LYS A 104 -0.42 26.43 21.07
CA LYS A 104 -0.07 25.09 20.56
C LYS A 104 0.67 25.20 19.24
N ALA A 105 1.86 24.60 19.16
CA ALA A 105 2.59 24.47 17.90
C ALA A 105 1.77 23.63 16.91
N ILE A 106 1.79 24.01 15.63
CA ILE A 106 1.16 23.24 14.55
C ILE A 106 2.26 22.53 13.78
N ASN A 107 2.21 21.21 13.75
CA ASN A 107 3.05 20.42 12.86
C ASN A 107 2.38 20.28 11.50
N ALA A 108 2.95 20.89 10.45
CA ALA A 108 2.40 20.89 9.10
C ALA A 108 2.42 19.50 8.43
N ASP A 109 3.32 18.62 8.85
CA ASP A 109 3.47 17.28 8.26
C ASP A 109 2.48 16.27 8.86
N LYS A 110 1.68 16.69 9.85
CA LYS A 110 0.72 15.82 10.55
C LYS A 110 -0.69 16.38 10.40
N VAL A 111 -1.50 15.72 9.58
CA VAL A 111 -2.94 16.04 9.36
C VAL A 111 -3.67 16.22 10.68
N THR A 112 -3.50 15.28 11.63
CA THR A 112 -4.10 15.33 12.97
C THR A 112 -3.69 16.56 13.78
N SER A 113 -2.45 17.05 13.61
CA SER A 113 -1.99 18.28 14.26
C SER A 113 -2.65 19.52 13.67
N VAL A 114 -2.87 19.56 12.35
CA VAL A 114 -3.52 20.68 11.67
C VAL A 114 -5.02 20.69 11.99
N LEU A 115 -5.67 19.53 11.97
CA LEU A 115 -7.07 19.34 12.37
C LEU A 115 -7.32 19.81 13.80
N GLY A 116 -6.51 19.35 14.76
CA GLY A 116 -6.66 19.77 16.15
C GLY A 116 -6.46 21.28 16.34
N ALA A 117 -5.64 21.92 15.49
CA ALA A 117 -5.47 23.37 15.51
C ALA A 117 -6.67 24.12 14.91
N LEU A 118 -7.26 23.62 13.83
CA LEU A 118 -8.48 24.15 13.23
C LEU A 118 -9.67 24.02 14.19
N GLU A 119 -9.86 22.84 14.77
CA GLU A 119 -10.93 22.56 15.73
C GLU A 119 -10.81 23.45 16.97
N ALA A 120 -9.61 23.57 17.55
CA ALA A 120 -9.38 24.46 18.69
C ALA A 120 -9.71 25.92 18.33
N PHE A 121 -9.30 26.38 17.14
CA PHE A 121 -9.60 27.73 16.69
C PHE A 121 -11.11 27.96 16.51
N LEU A 122 -11.81 27.02 15.87
CA LEU A 122 -13.25 27.10 15.64
C LEU A 122 -14.06 27.02 16.95
N GLN A 123 -13.62 26.21 17.91
CA GLN A 123 -14.20 26.16 19.25
C GLN A 123 -13.99 27.48 20.01
N GLY A 124 -12.78 28.04 19.96
CA GLY A 124 -12.50 29.37 20.50
C GLY A 124 -13.37 30.44 19.86
N ALA A 125 -13.55 30.38 18.54
CA ALA A 125 -14.38 31.31 17.78
C ALA A 125 -15.87 31.22 18.14
N ALA A 126 -16.38 30.01 18.38
CA ALA A 126 -17.75 29.81 18.85
C ALA A 126 -17.94 30.32 20.29
N LYS A 127 -16.93 30.17 21.14
CA LYS A 127 -16.99 30.58 22.55
C LYS A 127 -16.82 32.09 22.74
N TYR A 128 -16.04 32.75 21.90
CA TYR A 128 -15.71 34.18 21.99
C TYR A 128 -15.90 34.88 20.64
N PRO A 129 -17.13 34.96 20.12
CA PRO A 129 -17.41 35.57 18.80
C PRO A 129 -17.02 37.06 18.74
N GLU A 130 -17.07 37.77 19.87
CA GLU A 130 -16.65 39.16 19.98
C GLU A 130 -15.14 39.35 19.73
N VAL A 131 -14.32 38.38 20.16
CA VAL A 131 -12.87 38.37 19.93
C VAL A 131 -12.57 38.20 18.44
N VAL A 132 -13.28 37.28 17.79
CA VAL A 132 -13.13 37.02 16.35
C VAL A 132 -13.50 38.25 15.53
N ARG A 133 -14.62 38.89 15.87
CA ARG A 133 -15.07 40.14 15.23
C ARG A 133 -14.05 41.26 15.46
N GLY A 134 -13.55 41.40 16.69
CA GLY A 134 -12.50 42.36 17.03
C GLY A 134 -11.19 42.11 16.28
N ALA A 135 -10.90 40.85 15.94
CA ALA A 135 -9.76 40.43 15.12
C ALA A 135 -9.95 40.64 13.62
N GLY A 136 -11.10 41.14 13.17
CA GLY A 136 -11.39 41.41 11.77
C GLY A 136 -11.66 40.15 10.93
N LEU A 137 -11.97 39.02 11.58
CA LEU A 137 -12.34 37.79 10.90
C LEU A 137 -13.84 37.80 10.62
N LEU A 138 -14.22 37.55 9.37
CA LEU A 138 -15.61 37.46 8.94
C LEU A 138 -16.09 36.02 9.03
N THR A 139 -17.41 35.85 8.91
CA THR A 139 -18.04 34.54 8.86
C THR A 139 -17.52 33.71 7.68
N ALA A 140 -17.19 34.35 6.55
CA ALA A 140 -16.65 33.68 5.37
C ALA A 140 -15.30 32.98 5.63
N GLU A 141 -14.37 33.59 6.38
CA GLU A 141 -13.12 32.91 6.74
C GLU A 141 -13.38 31.74 7.69
N LEU A 142 -14.30 31.89 8.66
CA LEU A 142 -14.66 30.80 9.56
C LEU A 142 -15.29 29.62 8.82
N ASP A 143 -16.15 29.89 7.85
CA ASP A 143 -16.77 28.87 7.01
C ASP A 143 -15.74 28.16 6.14
N THR A 144 -14.77 28.90 5.61
CA THR A 144 -13.64 28.33 4.87
C THR A 144 -12.80 27.41 5.77
N LEU A 145 -12.48 27.83 7.01
CA LEU A 145 -11.75 27.00 7.96
C LEU A 145 -12.55 25.74 8.36
N ARG A 146 -13.89 25.83 8.50
CA ARG A 146 -14.76 24.66 8.74
C ARG A 146 -14.73 23.68 7.57
N ALA A 147 -14.84 24.20 6.34
CA ALA A 147 -14.80 23.38 5.13
C ALA A 147 -13.46 22.64 5.02
N LEU A 148 -12.35 23.34 5.28
CA LEU A 148 -11.01 22.74 5.29
C LEU A 148 -10.86 21.68 6.40
N ALA A 149 -11.38 21.93 7.61
CA ALA A 149 -11.37 20.95 8.68
C ALA A 149 -12.14 19.68 8.31
N ALA A 150 -13.35 19.82 7.75
CA ALA A 150 -14.18 18.70 7.29
C ALA A 150 -13.50 17.92 6.14
N SER A 151 -12.87 18.61 5.20
CA SER A 151 -12.11 18.00 4.11
C SER A 151 -10.92 17.19 4.63
N LEU A 152 -10.14 17.76 5.56
CA LEU A 152 -9.00 17.06 6.15
C LEU A 152 -9.44 15.85 7.00
N ALA A 153 -10.55 15.96 7.74
CA ALA A 153 -11.08 14.86 8.54
C ALA A 153 -11.54 13.69 7.65
N SER A 154 -12.21 14.01 6.55
CA SER A 154 -12.65 13.02 5.57
C SER A 154 -11.45 12.33 4.91
N ALA A 155 -10.40 13.07 4.57
CA ALA A 155 -9.18 12.54 3.99
C ALA A 155 -8.42 11.60 4.97
N ASP A 156 -8.32 11.98 6.24
CA ASP A 156 -7.68 11.15 7.28
C ASP A 156 -8.42 9.81 7.48
N GLN A 157 -9.75 9.86 7.58
CA GLN A 157 -10.57 8.66 7.66
C GLN A 157 -10.46 7.78 6.42
N ALA A 158 -10.43 8.37 5.22
CA ALA A 158 -10.23 7.63 3.97
C ALA A 158 -8.86 6.95 3.95
N GLN A 159 -7.81 7.63 4.41
CA GLN A 159 -6.46 7.08 4.47
C GLN A 159 -6.35 5.91 5.46
N GLU A 160 -6.96 5.99 6.64
CA GLU A 160 -7.01 4.87 7.59
C GLU A 160 -7.77 3.66 7.02
N LYS A 161 -8.93 3.90 6.41
CA LYS A 161 -9.68 2.84 5.69
C LYS A 161 -8.83 2.19 4.61
N GLN A 162 -8.08 2.97 3.83
CA GLN A 162 -7.16 2.44 2.83
C GLN A 162 -6.02 1.62 3.45
N LYS A 163 -5.44 2.03 4.58
CA LYS A 163 -4.40 1.24 5.27
C LYS A 163 -4.91 -0.14 5.67
N HIS A 164 -6.12 -0.21 6.21
CA HIS A 164 -6.78 -1.48 6.53
C HIS A 164 -7.09 -2.28 5.26
N ALA A 165 -7.65 -1.63 4.25
CA ALA A 165 -7.97 -2.26 2.97
C ALA A 165 -6.74 -2.81 2.25
N ARG A 166 -5.51 -2.27 2.47
CA ARG A 166 -4.26 -2.77 1.85
C ARG A 166 -3.70 -4.04 2.48
N LYS A 167 -4.02 -4.33 3.75
CA LYS A 167 -3.52 -5.53 4.43
C LYS A 167 -4.11 -6.81 3.82
N ILE A 168 -5.38 -6.76 3.43
CA ILE A 168 -6.14 -7.91 2.90
C ILE A 168 -5.62 -8.35 1.52
N PRO A 169 -5.45 -7.47 0.51
CA PRO A 169 -4.86 -7.80 -0.79
C PRO A 169 -3.43 -8.33 -0.69
N THR A 170 -2.62 -7.81 0.25
CA THR A 170 -1.24 -8.28 0.42
C THR A 170 -1.19 -9.73 0.91
N ALA A 171 -1.99 -10.06 1.94
CA ALA A 171 -2.08 -11.43 2.44
C ALA A 171 -2.64 -12.38 1.37
N ASN A 172 -3.70 -11.97 0.68
CA ASN A 172 -4.31 -12.77 -0.38
C ASN A 172 -3.35 -12.98 -1.55
N ARG A 173 -2.61 -11.94 -1.98
CA ARG A 173 -1.62 -12.07 -3.05
C ARG A 173 -0.48 -13.01 -2.67
N ASN A 174 0.01 -12.94 -1.43
CA ASN A 174 1.05 -13.85 -0.97
C ASN A 174 0.54 -15.30 -0.91
N ALA A 175 -0.72 -15.50 -0.51
CA ALA A 175 -1.34 -16.83 -0.52
C ALA A 175 -1.49 -17.39 -1.94
N VAL A 176 -1.99 -16.58 -2.88
CA VAL A 176 -2.07 -16.94 -4.31
C VAL A 176 -0.67 -17.27 -4.86
N GLN A 177 0.32 -16.43 -4.59
CA GLN A 177 1.70 -16.68 -5.03
C GLN A 177 2.25 -18.00 -4.47
N ALA A 178 2.02 -18.29 -3.19
CA ALA A 178 2.47 -19.55 -2.59
C ALA A 178 1.81 -20.78 -3.24
N ARG A 179 0.54 -20.68 -3.66
CA ARG A 179 -0.13 -21.75 -4.41
C ARG A 179 0.47 -21.94 -5.79
N ILE A 180 0.75 -20.85 -6.51
CA ILE A 180 1.45 -20.89 -7.81
C ILE A 180 2.81 -21.57 -7.66
N GLU A 181 3.62 -21.12 -6.70
CA GLU A 181 4.95 -21.71 -6.41
C GLU A 181 4.85 -23.22 -6.12
N SER A 182 3.86 -23.63 -5.34
CA SER A 182 3.61 -25.04 -5.02
C SER A 182 3.18 -25.86 -6.24
N ALA A 183 2.30 -25.32 -7.09
CA ALA A 183 1.83 -26.00 -8.30
C ALA A 183 2.94 -26.16 -9.33
N VAL A 184 3.77 -25.13 -9.53
CA VAL A 184 4.95 -25.21 -10.40
C VAL A 184 5.93 -26.26 -9.88
N ALA A 185 6.20 -26.30 -8.57
CA ALA A 185 7.08 -27.31 -7.98
C ALA A 185 6.54 -28.74 -8.18
N ALA A 186 5.23 -28.94 -8.08
CA ALA A 186 4.60 -30.23 -8.36
C ALA A 186 4.75 -30.64 -9.84
N ILE A 187 4.55 -29.71 -10.79
CA ILE A 187 4.77 -29.96 -12.23
C ILE A 187 6.24 -30.28 -12.51
N SER A 188 7.15 -29.53 -11.91
CA SER A 188 8.60 -29.75 -12.03
C SER A 188 8.98 -31.17 -11.58
N HIS A 189 8.58 -31.57 -10.37
CA HIS A 189 8.87 -32.91 -9.86
C HIS A 189 8.21 -34.02 -10.69
N ALA A 190 6.94 -33.83 -11.10
CA ALA A 190 6.23 -34.80 -11.93
C ALA A 190 6.93 -35.01 -13.28
N GLY A 191 7.41 -33.92 -13.91
CA GLY A 191 8.17 -33.98 -15.16
C GLY A 191 9.52 -34.64 -15.01
N GLN A 192 10.27 -34.34 -13.95
CA GLN A 192 11.54 -35.01 -13.66
C GLN A 192 11.36 -36.53 -13.51
N ILE A 193 10.30 -36.97 -12.84
CA ILE A 193 9.99 -38.41 -12.69
C ILE A 193 9.53 -39.01 -14.02
N ALA A 194 8.61 -38.36 -14.74
CA ALA A 194 8.06 -38.86 -15.99
C ALA A 194 9.12 -38.99 -17.10
N PHE A 195 10.14 -38.12 -17.06
CA PHE A 195 11.17 -38.04 -18.08
C PHE A 195 12.57 -38.39 -17.55
N ALA A 196 12.68 -39.17 -16.47
CA ALA A 196 13.97 -39.56 -15.89
C ALA A 196 14.93 -40.24 -16.89
N ALA A 197 14.39 -40.96 -17.89
CA ALA A 197 15.16 -41.58 -18.97
C ALA A 197 15.49 -40.65 -20.16
N LYS A 198 14.97 -39.42 -20.14
CA LYS A 198 15.15 -38.38 -21.17
C LYS A 198 15.73 -37.12 -20.51
N PRO A 199 17.06 -37.07 -20.30
CA PRO A 199 17.69 -36.02 -19.48
C PRO A 199 17.41 -34.60 -19.99
N ASP A 200 17.37 -34.39 -21.31
CA ASP A 200 17.07 -33.08 -21.89
C ASP A 200 15.65 -32.60 -21.57
N THR A 201 14.67 -33.51 -21.57
CA THR A 201 13.29 -33.19 -21.20
C THR A 201 13.15 -32.97 -19.70
N ALA A 202 13.80 -33.80 -18.87
CA ALA A 202 13.80 -33.62 -17.41
C ALA A 202 14.48 -32.30 -16.98
N ALA A 203 15.50 -31.85 -17.70
CA ALA A 203 16.16 -30.57 -17.46
C ALA A 203 15.20 -29.39 -17.65
N ARG A 204 14.38 -29.39 -18.72
CA ARG A 204 13.35 -28.35 -18.94
C ARG A 204 12.39 -28.22 -17.74
N PHE A 205 12.01 -29.33 -17.11
CA PHE A 205 11.18 -29.31 -15.91
C PHE A 205 11.94 -28.88 -14.65
N ALA A 206 13.24 -29.18 -14.55
CA ALA A 206 14.08 -28.71 -13.45
C ALA A 206 14.28 -27.20 -13.48
N ASP A 207 14.44 -26.63 -14.67
CA ASP A 207 14.67 -25.20 -14.89
C ASP A 207 13.46 -24.33 -14.52
N LEU A 208 12.25 -24.92 -14.42
CA LEU A 208 11.05 -24.24 -13.94
C LEU A 208 11.18 -23.72 -12.51
N VAL A 209 11.99 -24.36 -11.65
CA VAL A 209 12.17 -23.91 -10.27
C VAL A 209 13.46 -23.10 -10.21
N PRO A 210 13.40 -21.76 -10.06
CA PRO A 210 14.60 -20.97 -9.91
C PRO A 210 15.35 -21.44 -8.66
N SER A 211 16.51 -22.06 -8.87
CA SER A 211 17.46 -22.29 -7.79
C SER A 211 17.80 -20.91 -7.21
N GLY A 212 17.52 -20.72 -5.91
CA GLY A 212 17.70 -19.43 -5.23
C GLY A 212 19.11 -18.84 -5.43
N PRO A 213 19.33 -17.56 -5.06
CA PRO A 213 20.60 -16.90 -5.31
C PRO A 213 21.76 -17.77 -4.85
N LYS A 214 22.64 -18.16 -5.80
CA LYS A 214 23.87 -18.90 -5.53
C LYS A 214 24.56 -18.21 -4.36
N ARG A 215 24.64 -18.86 -3.19
CA ARG A 215 25.43 -18.37 -2.06
C ARG A 215 26.83 -18.08 -2.62
N ALA A 216 27.23 -16.81 -2.59
CA ALA A 216 28.58 -16.41 -3.00
C ALA A 216 29.57 -17.33 -2.28
N ALA A 217 30.38 -18.04 -3.06
CA ALA A 217 31.39 -18.93 -2.52
C ALA A 217 32.23 -18.12 -1.52
N LYS A 218 32.15 -18.50 -0.24
CA LYS A 218 32.97 -17.93 0.83
C LYS A 218 34.42 -18.16 0.42
N LYS A 219 35.10 -17.10 -0.05
CA LYS A 219 36.54 -17.13 -0.29
C LYS A 219 37.18 -17.66 1.00
N ARG A 220 37.82 -18.82 0.93
CA ARG A 220 38.69 -19.30 2.01
C ARG A 220 39.73 -18.20 2.26
N PRO A 221 40.00 -17.82 3.51
CA PRO A 221 41.15 -16.97 3.78
C PRO A 221 42.39 -17.70 3.28
N ALA A 222 43.24 -16.98 2.55
CA ALA A 222 44.57 -17.47 2.22
C ALA A 222 45.37 -17.46 3.52
N ASP A 223 45.66 -18.66 4.04
CA ASP A 223 46.65 -18.86 5.09
C ASP A 223 48.04 -18.98 4.45
N GLY A 224 49.01 -18.26 5.02
CA GLY A 224 50.45 -18.57 4.95
C GLY A 224 51.23 -17.90 3.84
#